data_AF-A0A1S8ZXT0-F1
#
_entry.id   AF-A0A1S8ZXT0-F1
#
_cell.length_a   1.000
_cell.length_b   1.000
_cell.length_c   1.000
_cell.angle_alpha   90.00
_cell.angle_beta   90.00
_cell.angle_gamma   90.00
#
_symmetry.space_group_name_H-M   'P 1'
#
loop_
_entity.id
_entity.type
_entity.pdbx_description
1 polymer ?
#
loop_
_entity_poly.entity_id
_entity_poly.type
_entity_poly.pdbx_seq_one_letter_code
_entity_poly.pdbx_strand_id
1 'polypeptide(L)'
;MRTRLILTLLLLLPFFTNAQSSLQRQMQASNAMVRQQNQMFLQQQQQQRAMASMMNNIETKETKLAKEEKKLKKLQEKELQRETDLKTKNDELKTLEINSQKNNSSEILKDIEKSKKQIAKSEEKISESKTDIEKSSNKIQDLQNQIQADKIKKAELEKQHEEEKKAKEEEKRLKEEEKAKKQKEKQDKKK
;
A
#
# COMPACT_ATOMS: atom_id res chain seq x y z
N MET A 1 -29.08 77.00 -22.74
CA MET A 1 -28.84 75.60 -23.15
C MET A 1 -28.20 74.73 -22.07
N ARG A 2 -27.28 75.26 -21.25
CA ARG A 2 -26.58 74.50 -20.20
C ARG A 2 -27.50 73.90 -19.11
N THR A 3 -28.56 74.61 -18.72
CA THR A 3 -29.55 74.14 -17.74
C THR A 3 -30.38 72.95 -18.23
N ARG A 4 -30.66 72.86 -19.54
CA ARG A 4 -31.39 71.70 -20.11
C ARG A 4 -30.53 70.44 -20.08
N LEU A 5 -29.23 70.57 -20.38
CA LEU A 5 -28.27 69.46 -20.35
C LEU A 5 -28.11 68.86 -18.94
N ILE A 6 -28.08 69.71 -17.90
CA ILE A 6 -27.99 69.27 -16.50
C ILE A 6 -29.26 68.51 -16.08
N LEU A 7 -30.44 68.98 -16.49
CA LEU A 7 -31.72 68.32 -16.20
C LEU A 7 -31.85 66.96 -16.89
N THR A 8 -31.40 66.83 -18.14
CA THR A 8 -31.38 65.53 -18.84
C THR A 8 -30.42 64.54 -18.19
N LEU A 9 -29.27 65.01 -17.69
CA LEU A 9 -28.30 64.17 -16.98
C LEU A 9 -28.87 63.64 -15.65
N LEU A 10 -29.61 64.49 -14.93
CA LEU A 10 -30.23 64.15 -13.64
C LEU A 10 -31.37 63.13 -13.78
N LEU A 11 -32.13 63.20 -14.87
CA LEU A 11 -33.20 62.23 -15.18
C LEU A 11 -32.67 60.84 -15.59
N LEU A 12 -31.42 60.76 -16.07
CA LEU A 12 -30.80 59.49 -16.48
C LEU A 12 -30.03 58.79 -15.35
N LEU A 13 -29.69 59.49 -14.26
CA LEU A 13 -28.98 58.93 -13.10
C LEU A 13 -29.62 57.68 -12.46
N PRO A 14 -30.97 57.57 -12.29
CA PRO A 14 -31.56 56.39 -11.66
C PRO A 14 -31.37 55.10 -12.49
N PHE A 15 -31.21 55.21 -13.81
CA PHE A 15 -31.02 54.05 -14.68
C PHE A 15 -29.64 53.39 -14.54
N PHE A 16 -28.63 54.11 -14.04
CA PHE A 16 -27.29 53.56 -13.83
C PHE A 16 -27.13 52.80 -12.50
N THR A 17 -28.01 53.04 -11.52
CA THR A 17 -27.91 52.39 -10.19
C THR A 17 -28.34 50.92 -10.18
N ASN A 18 -29.10 50.46 -11.18
CA ASN A 18 -29.56 49.07 -11.27
C ASN A 18 -28.63 48.13 -12.06
N ALA A 19 -27.60 48.64 -12.75
CA ALA A 19 -26.71 47.83 -13.59
C ALA A 19 -25.59 47.10 -12.83
N GLN A 20 -25.26 47.51 -11.59
CA GLN A 20 -24.16 46.93 -10.81
C GLN A 20 -24.51 45.66 -10.01
N SER A 21 -25.79 45.35 -9.81
CA SER A 21 -26.20 44.24 -8.91
C SER A 21 -26.12 42.84 -9.54
N SER A 22 -26.13 42.75 -10.88
CA SER A 22 -26.15 41.47 -11.60
C SER A 22 -24.77 40.82 -11.68
N LEU A 23 -23.71 41.61 -11.91
CA LEU A 23 -22.33 41.13 -12.06
C LEU A 23 -21.77 40.53 -10.76
N GLN A 24 -22.08 41.13 -9.60
CA GLN A 24 -21.61 40.64 -8.31
C GLN A 24 -22.33 39.34 -7.89
N ARG A 25 -23.63 39.20 -8.18
CA ARG A 25 -24.37 37.93 -8.03
C ARG A 25 -23.89 36.85 -8.98
N GLN A 26 -23.53 37.20 -10.22
CA GLN A 26 -23.02 36.26 -11.21
C GLN A 26 -21.61 35.75 -10.83
N MET A 27 -20.74 36.61 -10.28
CA MET A 27 -19.45 36.17 -9.73
C MET A 27 -19.59 35.29 -8.49
N GLN A 28 -20.54 35.58 -7.58
CA GLN A 28 -20.78 34.73 -6.40
C GLN A 28 -21.33 33.35 -6.78
N ALA A 29 -22.24 33.28 -7.76
CA ALA A 29 -22.77 32.02 -8.28
C ALA A 29 -21.69 31.19 -9.02
N SER A 30 -20.84 31.85 -9.81
CA SER A 30 -19.69 31.22 -10.47
C SER A 30 -18.68 30.67 -9.47
N ASN A 31 -18.37 31.43 -8.41
CA ASN A 31 -17.46 30.99 -7.34
C ASN A 31 -18.01 29.81 -6.53
N ALA A 32 -19.32 29.74 -6.30
CA ALA A 32 -19.93 28.59 -5.62
C ALA A 32 -19.79 27.29 -6.45
N MET A 33 -20.00 27.39 -7.76
CA MET A 33 -19.87 26.24 -8.68
C MET A 33 -18.41 25.77 -8.79
N VAL A 34 -17.46 26.70 -8.91
CA VAL A 34 -16.02 26.40 -8.96
C VAL A 34 -15.52 25.81 -7.65
N ARG A 35 -16.00 26.30 -6.49
CA ARG A 35 -15.67 25.70 -5.18
C ARG A 35 -16.18 24.26 -5.07
N GLN A 36 -17.40 23.99 -5.52
CA GLN A 36 -17.96 22.64 -5.51
C GLN A 36 -17.20 21.69 -6.44
N GLN A 37 -16.80 22.17 -7.62
CA GLN A 37 -16.03 21.37 -8.59
C GLN A 37 -14.61 21.08 -8.09
N ASN A 38 -13.95 22.07 -7.49
CA ASN A 38 -12.61 21.92 -6.89
C ASN A 38 -12.61 20.97 -5.70
N GLN A 39 -13.65 20.97 -4.86
CA GLN A 39 -13.77 20.01 -3.75
C GLN A 39 -13.87 18.57 -4.24
N MET A 40 -14.68 18.32 -5.28
CA MET A 40 -14.81 16.97 -5.87
C MET A 40 -13.49 16.50 -6.49
N PHE A 41 -12.81 17.38 -7.25
CA PHE A 41 -11.53 17.05 -7.86
C PHE A 41 -10.45 16.75 -6.82
N LEU A 42 -10.37 17.57 -5.77
CA LEU A 42 -9.40 17.37 -4.69
C LEU A 42 -9.65 16.05 -3.95
N GLN A 43 -10.92 15.73 -3.67
CA GLN A 43 -11.29 14.45 -3.06
C GLN A 43 -10.85 13.28 -3.95
N GLN A 44 -11.17 13.31 -5.24
CA GLN A 44 -10.76 12.25 -6.17
C GLN A 44 -9.23 12.11 -6.26
N GLN A 45 -8.50 13.23 -6.26
CA GLN A 45 -7.03 13.21 -6.27
C GLN A 45 -6.46 12.58 -4.99
N GLN A 46 -7.03 12.88 -3.82
CA GLN A 46 -6.61 12.27 -2.54
C GLN A 46 -6.87 10.76 -2.55
N GLN A 47 -8.00 10.32 -3.09
CA GLN A 47 -8.35 8.90 -3.21
C GLN A 47 -7.36 8.14 -4.12
N GLN A 48 -7.05 8.70 -5.30
CA GLN A 48 -6.05 8.11 -6.20
C GLN A 48 -4.67 8.01 -5.55
N ARG A 49 -4.26 9.03 -4.78
CA ARG A 49 -2.99 9.01 -4.04
C ARG A 49 -2.98 7.94 -2.94
N ALA A 50 -4.08 7.78 -2.21
CA ALA A 50 -4.19 6.75 -1.18
C ALA A 50 -4.09 5.34 -1.78
N MET A 51 -4.81 5.09 -2.88
CA MET A 51 -4.75 3.84 -3.65
C MET A 51 -3.34 3.56 -4.19
N ALA A 52 -2.69 4.55 -4.80
CA ALA A 52 -1.34 4.41 -5.32
C ALA A 52 -0.32 4.14 -4.20
N SER A 53 -0.45 4.81 -3.05
CA SER A 53 0.42 4.55 -1.89
C SER A 53 0.25 3.13 -1.36
N MET A 54 -0.98 2.62 -1.29
CA MET A 54 -1.22 1.23 -0.89
C MET A 54 -0.64 0.22 -1.88
N MET A 55 -0.81 0.44 -3.18
CA MET A 55 -0.20 -0.43 -4.20
C MET A 55 1.32 -0.47 -4.06
N ASN A 56 1.97 0.68 -3.93
CA ASN A 56 3.41 0.76 -3.73
C ASN A 56 3.86 0.05 -2.44
N ASN A 57 3.08 0.16 -1.36
CA ASN A 57 3.37 -0.53 -0.09
C ASN A 57 3.25 -2.05 -0.25
N ILE A 58 2.22 -2.54 -0.93
CA ILE A 58 2.02 -3.97 -1.23
C ILE A 58 3.20 -4.48 -2.05
N GLU A 59 3.54 -3.81 -3.16
CA GLU A 59 4.64 -4.20 -4.03
C GLU A 59 5.99 -4.20 -3.28
N THR A 60 6.24 -3.19 -2.45
CA THR A 60 7.44 -3.12 -1.61
C THR A 60 7.50 -4.27 -0.61
N LYS A 61 6.36 -4.67 -0.02
CA LYS A 61 6.31 -5.81 0.90
C LYS A 61 6.45 -7.14 0.15
N GLU A 62 5.86 -7.30 -1.03
CA GLU A 62 5.99 -8.48 -1.89
C GLU A 62 7.44 -8.68 -2.35
N THR A 63 8.14 -7.60 -2.73
CA THR A 63 9.57 -7.68 -3.07
C THR A 63 10.43 -8.03 -1.86
N LYS A 64 10.10 -7.54 -0.65
CA LYS A 64 10.76 -7.95 0.60
C LYS A 64 10.50 -9.42 0.91
N LEU A 65 9.27 -9.90 0.72
CA LEU A 65 8.87 -11.29 0.91
C LEU A 65 9.70 -12.20 0.00
N ALA A 66 9.75 -11.92 -1.30
CA ALA A 66 10.53 -12.70 -2.26
C ALA A 66 12.04 -12.75 -1.91
N LYS A 67 12.59 -11.64 -1.38
CA LYS A 67 13.99 -11.60 -0.92
C LYS A 67 14.22 -12.49 0.30
N GLU A 68 13.31 -12.47 1.27
CA GLU A 68 13.39 -13.31 2.46
C GLU A 68 13.16 -14.79 2.13
N GLU A 69 12.25 -15.14 1.22
CA GLU A 69 12.06 -16.52 0.74
C GLU A 69 13.32 -17.05 0.06
N LYS A 70 13.96 -16.23 -0.79
CA LYS A 70 15.25 -16.58 -1.40
C LYS A 70 16.35 -16.76 -0.35
N LYS A 71 16.35 -15.95 0.71
CA LYS A 71 17.30 -16.06 1.81
C LYS A 71 17.06 -17.34 2.60
N LEU A 72 15.82 -17.65 2.94
CA LEU A 72 15.43 -18.89 3.63
C LEU A 72 15.92 -20.12 2.85
N LYS A 73 15.67 -20.17 1.54
CA LYS A 73 16.14 -21.26 0.69
C LYS A 73 17.66 -21.44 0.75
N LYS A 74 18.42 -20.34 0.67
CA LYS A 74 19.89 -20.38 0.80
C LYS A 74 20.35 -20.85 2.18
N LEU A 75 19.62 -20.52 3.24
CA LEU A 75 19.94 -20.98 4.59
C LEU A 75 19.69 -22.49 4.72
N GLN A 76 18.56 -22.99 4.20
CA GLN A 76 18.24 -24.41 4.17
C GLN A 76 19.26 -25.22 3.35
N GLU A 77 19.69 -24.71 2.19
CA GLU A 77 20.75 -25.34 1.39
C GLU A 77 22.07 -25.44 2.16
N LYS A 78 22.45 -24.37 2.88
CA LYS A 78 23.65 -24.36 3.74
C LYS A 78 23.54 -25.28 4.95
N GLU A 79 22.37 -25.35 5.57
CA GLU A 79 22.11 -26.29 6.66
C GLU A 79 22.29 -27.73 6.18
N LEU A 80 21.68 -28.09 5.04
CA LEU A 80 21.81 -29.42 4.46
C LEU A 80 23.27 -29.77 4.16
N GLN A 81 24.04 -28.85 3.60
CA GLN A 81 25.49 -29.03 3.38
C GLN A 81 26.24 -29.28 4.70
N ARG A 82 25.92 -28.53 5.75
CA ARG A 82 26.53 -28.71 7.07
C ARG A 82 26.16 -30.07 7.69
N GLU A 83 24.92 -30.52 7.51
CA GLU A 83 24.47 -31.84 7.98
C GLU A 83 25.19 -32.98 7.22
N THR A 84 25.37 -32.84 5.91
CA THR A 84 26.16 -33.83 5.14
C THR A 84 27.63 -33.84 5.56
N ASP A 85 28.23 -32.67 5.78
CA ASP A 85 29.61 -32.57 6.25
C ASP A 85 29.78 -33.17 7.65
N LEU A 86 28.83 -32.92 8.55
CA LEU A 86 28.81 -33.51 9.89
C LEU A 86 28.71 -35.03 9.82
N LYS A 87 27.89 -35.57 8.93
CA LYS A 87 27.78 -37.02 8.71
C LYS A 87 29.11 -37.62 8.25
N THR A 88 29.78 -36.99 7.28
CA THR A 88 31.10 -37.43 6.80
C THR A 88 32.12 -37.43 7.95
N LYS A 89 32.20 -36.36 8.75
CA LYS A 89 33.10 -36.30 9.91
C LYS A 89 32.81 -37.37 10.96
N ASN A 90 31.53 -37.68 11.19
CA ASN A 90 31.13 -38.74 12.10
C ASN A 90 31.56 -40.12 11.60
N ASP A 91 31.47 -40.37 10.29
CA ASP A 91 31.90 -41.63 9.69
C ASP A 91 33.43 -41.78 9.66
N GLU A 92 34.16 -40.68 9.44
CA GLU A 92 35.62 -40.60 9.64
C GLU A 92 36.02 -40.90 11.09
N LEU A 93 35.32 -40.30 12.06
CA LEU A 93 35.57 -40.54 13.48
C LEU A 93 35.36 -42.03 13.84
N LYS A 94 34.28 -42.67 13.37
CA LYS A 94 34.06 -44.11 13.60
C LYS A 94 35.20 -44.95 13.05
N THR A 95 35.71 -44.59 11.87
CA THR A 95 36.84 -45.29 11.25
C THR A 95 38.11 -45.15 12.11
N LEU A 96 38.37 -43.95 12.64
CA LEU A 96 39.48 -43.72 13.58
C LEU A 96 39.31 -44.49 14.89
N GLU A 97 38.10 -44.55 15.45
CA GLU A 97 37.80 -45.30 16.68
C GLU A 97 38.02 -46.82 16.50
N ILE A 98 37.57 -47.39 15.38
CA ILE A 98 37.83 -48.79 15.01
C ILE A 98 39.34 -49.05 14.87
N ASN A 99 40.07 -48.14 14.24
CA ASN A 99 41.51 -48.26 14.09
C ASN A 99 42.27 -48.15 15.42
N SER A 100 41.81 -47.28 16.33
CA SER A 100 42.36 -47.14 17.68
C SER A 100 42.20 -48.43 18.50
N GLN A 101 41.07 -49.12 18.36
CA GLN A 101 40.86 -50.40 19.04
C GLN A 101 41.83 -51.49 18.58
N LYS A 102 42.29 -51.43 17.31
CA LYS A 102 43.28 -52.36 16.74
C LYS A 102 44.71 -51.96 17.07
N ASN A 103 45.00 -50.66 17.10
CA ASN A 103 46.32 -50.09 17.38
C ASN A 103 46.18 -48.91 18.34
N ASN A 104 46.53 -49.12 19.61
CA ASN A 104 46.50 -48.11 20.68
C ASN A 104 47.65 -47.08 20.57
N SER A 105 47.82 -46.45 19.40
CA SER A 105 48.85 -45.42 19.24
C SER A 105 48.38 -44.10 19.87
N SER A 106 49.30 -43.41 20.56
CA SER A 106 49.02 -42.08 21.13
C SER A 106 48.62 -41.05 20.07
N GLU A 107 49.04 -41.24 18.82
CA GLU A 107 48.74 -40.34 17.70
C GLU A 107 47.28 -40.46 17.25
N ILE A 108 46.78 -41.70 17.12
CA ILE A 108 45.37 -41.97 16.76
C ILE A 108 44.42 -41.38 17.84
N LEU A 109 44.77 -41.50 19.12
CA LEU A 109 43.97 -40.93 20.21
C LEU A 109 43.89 -39.39 20.13
N LYS A 110 44.98 -38.71 19.76
CA LYS A 110 44.99 -37.25 19.56
C LYS A 110 44.11 -36.84 18.39
N ASP A 111 44.11 -37.61 17.31
CA ASP A 111 43.28 -37.31 16.13
C ASP A 111 41.79 -37.56 16.40
N ILE A 112 41.44 -38.60 17.17
CA ILE A 112 40.08 -38.80 17.69
C ILE A 112 39.60 -37.57 18.50
N GLU A 113 40.43 -37.05 19.41
CA GLU A 113 40.08 -35.89 20.22
C GLU A 113 39.86 -34.63 19.35
N LYS A 114 40.73 -34.41 18.36
CA LYS A 114 40.56 -33.32 17.39
C LYS A 114 39.26 -33.46 16.60
N SER A 115 38.97 -34.66 16.09
CA SER A 115 37.74 -34.93 15.32
C SER A 115 36.49 -34.69 16.16
N LYS A 116 36.47 -35.14 17.44
CA LYS A 116 35.38 -34.85 18.37
C LYS A 116 35.17 -33.35 18.59
N LYS A 117 36.24 -32.57 18.76
CA LYS A 117 36.16 -31.10 18.85
C LYS A 117 35.61 -30.47 17.57
N GLN A 118 35.97 -30.98 16.40
CA GLN A 118 35.47 -30.47 15.12
C GLN A 118 33.99 -30.81 14.89
N ILE A 119 33.54 -32.00 15.32
CA ILE A 119 32.14 -32.42 15.29
C ILE A 119 31.30 -31.51 16.18
N ALA A 120 31.72 -31.29 17.43
CA ALA A 120 31.01 -30.39 18.35
C ALA A 120 30.85 -28.97 17.77
N LYS A 121 31.91 -28.41 17.17
CA LYS A 121 31.84 -27.11 16.47
C LYS A 121 30.91 -27.13 15.26
N SER A 122 30.82 -28.25 14.55
CA SER A 122 29.89 -28.40 13.41
C SER A 122 28.44 -28.48 13.89
N GLU A 123 28.16 -29.17 14.99
CA GLU A 123 26.84 -29.26 15.62
C GLU A 123 26.35 -27.89 16.12
N GLU A 124 27.23 -27.12 16.77
CA GLU A 124 26.94 -25.74 17.21
C GLU A 124 26.52 -24.86 16.02
N LYS A 125 27.27 -24.91 14.91
CA LYS A 125 26.94 -24.18 13.68
C LYS A 125 25.62 -24.61 13.04
N ILE A 126 25.24 -25.89 13.15
CA ILE A 126 23.94 -26.37 12.67
C ILE A 126 22.82 -25.80 13.56
N SER A 127 23.00 -25.77 14.87
CA SER A 127 22.05 -25.14 15.80
C SER A 127 21.84 -23.65 15.50
N GLU A 128 22.92 -22.92 15.23
CA GLU A 128 22.84 -21.52 14.78
C GLU A 128 22.06 -21.39 13.46
N SER A 129 22.35 -22.26 12.48
CA SER A 129 21.62 -22.30 11.21
C SER A 129 20.13 -22.52 11.40
N LYS A 130 19.72 -23.45 12.27
CA LYS A 130 18.31 -23.71 12.58
C LYS A 130 17.62 -22.48 13.15
N THR A 131 18.31 -21.78 14.05
CA THR A 131 17.82 -20.52 14.65
C THR A 131 17.63 -19.43 13.58
N ASP A 132 18.56 -19.30 12.63
CA ASP A 132 18.46 -18.32 11.54
C ASP A 132 17.35 -18.66 10.54
N ILE A 133 17.14 -19.94 10.26
CA ILE A 133 16.03 -20.44 9.45
C ILE A 133 14.69 -20.10 10.11
N GLU A 134 14.55 -20.36 11.40
CA GLU A 134 13.35 -20.04 12.16
C GLU A 134 13.04 -18.53 12.14
N LYS A 135 14.05 -17.69 12.42
CA LYS A 135 13.91 -16.22 12.31
C LYS A 135 13.45 -15.78 10.93
N SER A 136 14.03 -16.34 9.87
CA SER A 136 13.67 -16.02 8.49
C SER A 136 12.24 -16.47 8.17
N SER A 137 11.83 -17.64 8.65
CA SER A 137 10.49 -18.20 8.50
C SER A 137 9.44 -17.30 9.18
N ASN A 138 9.69 -16.90 10.43
CA ASN A 138 8.81 -15.99 11.17
C ASN A 138 8.66 -14.65 10.45
N LYS A 139 9.75 -14.13 9.87
CA LYS A 139 9.70 -12.89 9.09
C LYS A 139 8.90 -13.01 7.79
N ILE A 140 8.96 -14.16 7.11
CA ILE A 140 8.13 -14.46 5.95
C ILE A 140 6.66 -14.45 6.33
N GLN A 141 6.29 -15.12 7.43
CA GLN A 141 4.92 -15.16 7.92
C GLN A 141 4.38 -13.77 8.28
N ASP A 142 5.19 -12.95 8.96
CA ASP A 142 4.82 -11.57 9.28
C ASP A 142 4.60 -10.72 8.02
N LEU A 143 5.49 -10.83 7.02
CA LEU A 143 5.32 -10.14 5.74
C LEU A 143 4.06 -10.58 5.00
N GLN A 144 3.75 -11.89 4.98
CA GLN A 144 2.53 -12.42 4.36
C GLN A 144 1.27 -11.86 5.03
N ASN A 145 1.22 -11.85 6.37
CA ASN A 145 0.13 -11.27 7.14
C ASN A 145 -0.05 -9.78 6.84
N GLN A 146 1.05 -9.02 6.78
CA GLN A 146 1.02 -7.59 6.46
C GLN A 146 0.53 -7.32 5.03
N ILE A 147 0.94 -8.13 4.05
CA ILE A 147 0.48 -8.02 2.67
C ILE A 147 -1.02 -8.32 2.59
N GLN A 148 -1.49 -9.36 3.28
CA GLN A 148 -2.90 -9.71 3.31
C GLN A 148 -3.74 -8.59 3.94
N ALA A 149 -3.29 -8.02 5.06
CA ALA A 149 -3.95 -6.89 5.70
C ALA A 149 -4.05 -5.67 4.77
N ASP A 150 -2.98 -5.36 4.03
CA ASP A 150 -2.99 -4.25 3.06
C ASP A 150 -3.91 -4.54 1.86
N LYS A 151 -3.96 -5.78 1.38
CA LYS A 151 -4.89 -6.20 0.31
C LYS A 151 -6.35 -6.08 0.73
N ILE A 152 -6.68 -6.45 1.97
CA ILE A 152 -8.02 -6.28 2.55
C ILE A 152 -8.38 -4.79 2.61
N LYS A 153 -7.50 -3.95 3.19
CA LYS A 153 -7.73 -2.50 3.26
C LYS A 153 -7.91 -1.86 1.88
N LYS A 154 -7.14 -2.31 0.88
CA LYS A 154 -7.29 -1.86 -0.50
C LYS A 154 -8.67 -2.22 -1.04
N ALA A 155 -9.12 -3.46 -0.86
CA ALA A 155 -10.44 -3.90 -1.33
C ALA A 155 -11.59 -3.14 -0.64
N GLU A 156 -11.45 -2.86 0.66
CA GLU A 156 -12.41 -2.02 1.41
C GLU A 156 -12.49 -0.60 0.86
N LEU A 157 -11.34 0.03 0.58
CA LEU A 157 -11.29 1.36 -0.04
C LEU A 157 -11.87 1.37 -1.46
N GLU A 158 -11.56 0.37 -2.28
CA GLU A 158 -12.14 0.24 -3.63
C GLU A 158 -13.67 0.13 -3.57
N LYS A 159 -14.21 -0.68 -2.64
CA LYS A 159 -15.65 -0.80 -2.44
C LYS A 159 -16.29 0.51 -1.97
N GLN A 160 -15.68 1.20 -1.01
CA GLN A 160 -16.14 2.53 -0.58
C GLN A 160 -16.14 3.55 -1.73
N HIS A 161 -15.13 3.52 -2.59
CA HIS A 161 -15.07 4.38 -3.77
C HIS A 161 -16.15 4.05 -4.80
N GLU A 162 -16.44 2.78 -5.02
CA GLU A 162 -17.49 2.37 -5.95
C GLU A 162 -18.87 2.77 -5.44
N GLU A 163 -19.14 2.56 -4.16
CA GLU A 163 -20.39 2.97 -3.50
C GLU A 163 -20.57 4.49 -3.51
N GLU A 164 -19.52 5.26 -3.18
CA GLU A 164 -19.55 6.72 -3.24
C GLU A 164 -19.82 7.23 -4.66
N LYS A 165 -19.21 6.59 -5.67
CA LYS A 165 -19.41 6.95 -7.08
C LYS A 165 -20.85 6.68 -7.51
N LYS A 166 -21.42 5.53 -7.15
CA LYS A 166 -22.83 5.18 -7.43
C LYS A 166 -23.80 6.14 -6.76
N ALA A 167 -23.60 6.45 -5.48
CA ALA A 167 -24.44 7.40 -4.75
C ALA A 167 -24.42 8.81 -5.38
N LYS A 168 -23.24 9.29 -5.80
CA LYS A 168 -23.09 10.59 -6.49
C LYS A 168 -23.77 10.61 -7.85
N GLU A 169 -23.73 9.51 -8.59
CA GLU A 169 -24.36 9.38 -9.90
C GLU A 169 -25.90 9.35 -9.79
N GLU A 170 -26.41 8.63 -8.79
CA GLU A 170 -27.83 8.59 -8.45
C GLU A 170 -28.35 9.98 -7.99
N GLU A 171 -27.61 10.68 -7.13
CA GLU A 171 -27.97 12.04 -6.70
C GLU A 171 -28.03 13.03 -7.88
N LYS A 172 -27.10 12.93 -8.84
CA LYS A 172 -27.13 13.75 -10.06
C LYS A 172 -28.36 13.44 -10.91
N ARG A 173 -28.69 12.15 -11.11
CA ARG A 173 -29.90 11.74 -11.85
C ARG A 173 -31.17 12.28 -11.21
N LEU A 174 -31.32 12.13 -9.90
CA LEU A 174 -32.48 12.64 -9.16
C LEU A 174 -32.63 14.16 -9.29
N LYS A 175 -31.52 14.91 -9.21
CA LYS A 175 -31.51 16.37 -9.41
C LYS A 175 -31.89 16.78 -10.83
N GLU A 176 -31.48 16.03 -11.85
CA GLU A 176 -31.88 16.28 -13.24
C GLU A 176 -33.35 15.97 -13.48
N GLU A 177 -33.84 14.84 -12.96
CA GLU A 177 -35.26 14.46 -13.04
C GLU A 177 -36.16 15.50 -12.32
N GLU A 178 -35.75 15.99 -11.16
CA GLU A 178 -36.47 17.03 -10.42
C GLU A 178 -36.50 18.36 -11.19
N LYS A 179 -35.38 18.77 -11.79
CA LYS A 179 -35.32 19.96 -12.65
C LYS A 179 -36.24 19.82 -13.87
N ALA A 180 -36.25 18.65 -14.51
CA ALA A 180 -37.11 18.37 -15.66
C ALA A 180 -38.60 18.41 -15.28
N LYS A 181 -38.99 17.82 -14.13
CA LYS A 181 -40.36 17.90 -13.60
C LYS A 181 -40.78 19.35 -13.31
N LYS A 182 -39.93 20.14 -12.64
CA LYS A 182 -40.17 21.57 -12.36
C LYS A 182 -40.29 22.41 -13.63
N GLN A 183 -39.59 22.05 -14.72
CA GLN A 183 -39.72 22.73 -16.00
C GLN A 183 -41.04 22.39 -16.70
N LYS A 184 -41.48 21.13 -16.67
CA LYS A 184 -42.77 20.70 -17.23
C LYS A 184 -43.95 21.38 -16.53
N GLU A 185 -43.99 21.38 -15.19
CA GLU A 185 -45.04 22.08 -14.43
C GLU A 185 -45.13 23.59 -14.75
N LYS A 186 -43.98 24.25 -14.99
CA LYS A 186 -43.95 25.67 -15.37
C LYS A 186 -44.46 25.91 -16.80
N GLN A 187 -44.34 24.95 -17.70
CA GLN A 187 -44.88 25.03 -19.05
C GLN A 187 -46.39 24.79 -19.04
N ASP A 188 -46.87 23.84 -18.24
CA ASP A 188 -48.30 23.52 -18.15
C ASP A 188 -49.11 24.65 -17.47
N LYS A 189 -48.54 25.34 -16.47
CA LYS A 189 -49.18 26.52 -15.83
C LYS A 189 -49.22 27.77 -16.71
N LYS A 190 -48.58 27.77 -17.88
CA LYS A 190 -48.55 28.91 -18.82
C LYS A 190 -49.49 28.74 -20.03
N LYS A 191 -50.10 27.56 -20.18
CA LYS A 191 -51.16 27.30 -21.17
C LYS A 191 -52.52 27.44 -20.51
#